data_AF-V7HCS2-F1
#
_entry.id   AF-V7HCS2-F1
#
_cell.length_a   1.000
_cell.length_b   1.000
_cell.length_c   1.000
_cell.angle_alpha   90.00
_cell.angle_beta   90.00
_cell.angle_gamma   90.00
#
_symmetry.space_group_name_H-M   'P 1'
#
loop_
_entity.id
_entity.type
_entity.pdbx_description
1 polymer ?
#
loop_
_entity_poly.entity_id
_entity_poly.type
_entity_poly.pdbx_seq_one_letter_code
_entity_poly.pdbx_strand_id
1 'polypeptide(L)'
;MAEPIDFDNLPENPFQAFVILVGLFDEQLAEDIRGNEEGDTRLALISHMNKITGAARALHIEALRDWELPDYDNTYNVHREFDLATKSIVLQIQIQKARIGAIYSVELDAATKARIHNLVNEIRQLVEAADLEVGKKNSLFSNLNAFDADVDRARTRFDNGMLMGISIADLINKGANALKPANELLKRINELLGGAKTKEAAPEKLPSPDDIKRVEKPRKQIQDFRRASRELDDEIPF
;
A
#
# COMPACT_ATOMS: atom_id res chain seq x y z
N MET A 1 -11.66 -12.46 -23.66
CA MET A 1 -11.97 -13.10 -22.37
C MET A 1 -10.90 -12.63 -21.41
N ALA A 2 -11.29 -11.89 -20.36
CA ALA A 2 -10.35 -11.45 -19.34
C ALA A 2 -9.69 -12.67 -18.68
N GLU A 3 -8.40 -12.58 -18.36
CA GLU A 3 -7.71 -13.63 -17.63
C GLU A 3 -8.36 -13.83 -16.25
N PRO A 4 -8.46 -15.08 -15.76
CA PRO A 4 -9.00 -15.35 -14.43
C PRO A 4 -8.11 -14.68 -13.38
N ILE A 5 -8.73 -13.96 -12.45
CA ILE A 5 -8.02 -13.34 -11.33
C ILE A 5 -7.41 -14.44 -10.47
N ASP A 6 -6.09 -14.39 -10.30
CA ASP A 6 -5.35 -15.28 -9.41
C ASP A 6 -5.45 -14.78 -7.97
N PHE A 7 -6.38 -15.37 -7.23
CA PHE A 7 -6.60 -15.04 -5.82
C PHE A 7 -5.51 -15.61 -4.89
N ASP A 8 -4.76 -16.62 -5.32
CA ASP A 8 -3.77 -17.31 -4.48
C ASP A 8 -2.51 -16.46 -4.29
N ASN A 9 -2.24 -15.53 -5.21
CA ASN A 9 -1.08 -14.64 -5.18
C ASN A 9 -1.36 -13.23 -4.63
N LEU A 10 -2.50 -13.02 -3.97
CA LEU A 10 -2.81 -11.74 -3.33
C LEU A 10 -1.90 -11.49 -2.11
N PRO A 11 -1.52 -10.23 -1.83
CA PRO A 11 -0.77 -9.88 -0.63
C PRO A 11 -1.50 -10.27 0.66
N GLU A 12 -0.76 -10.71 1.67
CA GLU A 12 -1.33 -11.07 2.99
C GLU A 12 -2.02 -9.88 3.69
N ASN A 13 -1.57 -8.65 3.41
CA ASN A 13 -2.20 -7.46 3.98
C ASN A 13 -3.55 -7.18 3.30
N PRO A 14 -4.68 -7.18 4.03
CA PRO A 14 -6.01 -7.03 3.42
C PRO A 14 -6.22 -5.71 2.67
N PHE A 15 -5.64 -4.61 3.17
CA PHE A 15 -5.75 -3.30 2.50
C PHE A 15 -4.97 -3.27 1.19
N GLN A 16 -3.79 -3.91 1.15
CA GLN A 16 -3.02 -4.00 -0.09
C GLN A 16 -3.69 -4.92 -1.11
N ALA A 17 -4.21 -6.08 -0.67
CA ALA A 17 -4.99 -6.96 -1.53
C ALA A 17 -6.21 -6.22 -2.10
N PHE A 18 -6.91 -5.44 -1.28
CA PHE A 18 -8.04 -4.63 -1.73
C PHE A 18 -7.66 -3.63 -2.82
N VAL A 19 -6.57 -2.88 -2.66
CA VAL A 19 -6.09 -1.92 -3.68
C VAL A 19 -5.79 -2.61 -5.01
N ILE A 20 -5.18 -3.81 -4.98
CA ILE A 20 -4.89 -4.58 -6.20
C ILE A 20 -6.19 -5.04 -6.85
N LEU A 21 -7.12 -5.61 -6.08
CA LEU A 21 -8.41 -6.09 -6.59
C LEU A 21 -9.23 -4.96 -7.23
N VAL A 22 -9.27 -3.78 -6.62
CA VAL A 22 -9.94 -2.62 -7.22
C VAL A 22 -9.34 -2.29 -8.59
N GLY A 23 -8.02 -2.25 -8.72
CA GLY A 23 -7.35 -2.01 -10.00
C GLY A 23 -7.71 -3.05 -11.07
N LEU A 24 -7.73 -4.34 -10.70
CA LEU A 24 -8.14 -5.42 -11.61
C LEU A 24 -9.61 -5.30 -12.04
N PHE A 25 -10.50 -4.93 -11.12
CA PHE A 25 -11.91 -4.73 -11.43
C PHE A 25 -12.16 -3.49 -12.30
N ASP A 26 -11.40 -2.41 -12.10
CA ASP A 26 -11.43 -1.20 -12.95
C ASP A 26 -11.01 -1.54 -14.38
N GLU A 27 -9.95 -2.33 -14.56
CA GLU A 27 -9.50 -2.81 -15.87
C GLU A 27 -10.57 -3.67 -16.55
N GLN A 28 -11.16 -4.60 -15.81
CA GLN A 28 -12.23 -5.44 -16.32
C GLN A 28 -13.47 -4.63 -16.71
N LEU A 29 -13.85 -3.63 -15.92
CA LEU A 29 -14.95 -2.72 -16.27
C LEU A 29 -14.65 -1.96 -17.57
N ALA A 30 -13.42 -1.49 -17.75
CA ALA A 30 -13.01 -0.79 -18.97
C ALA A 30 -13.10 -1.70 -20.21
N GLU A 31 -12.77 -2.99 -20.07
CA GLU A 31 -12.95 -3.99 -21.12
C GLU A 31 -14.43 -4.27 -21.42
N ASP A 32 -15.24 -4.50 -20.37
CA ASP A 32 -16.67 -4.77 -20.48
C ASP A 32 -17.41 -3.61 -21.17
N ILE A 33 -17.05 -2.35 -20.86
CA ILE A 33 -17.59 -1.16 -21.52
C ILE A 33 -17.15 -1.09 -22.98
N ARG A 34 -15.88 -1.39 -23.29
CA ARG A 34 -15.35 -1.31 -24.66
C ARG A 34 -15.97 -2.36 -25.58
N GLY A 35 -16.24 -3.56 -25.07
CA GLY A 35 -16.85 -4.65 -25.81
C GLY A 35 -18.37 -4.53 -26.00
N ASN A 36 -19.01 -3.53 -25.39
CA ASN A 36 -20.45 -3.37 -25.43
C ASN A 36 -20.88 -2.50 -26.63
N GLU A 37 -21.31 -3.15 -27.71
CA GLU A 37 -21.81 -2.50 -28.92
C GLU A 37 -23.26 -1.97 -28.77
N GLU A 38 -24.03 -2.49 -27.81
CA GLU A 38 -25.44 -2.15 -27.58
C GLU A 38 -25.63 -0.85 -26.78
N GLY A 39 -24.54 -0.28 -26.25
CA GLY A 39 -24.50 1.03 -25.60
C GLY A 39 -25.01 1.06 -24.15
N ASP A 40 -25.77 0.06 -23.70
CA ASP A 40 -26.23 -0.02 -22.30
C ASP A 40 -25.20 -0.72 -21.40
N THR A 41 -24.44 0.09 -20.67
CA THR A 41 -23.34 -0.37 -19.80
C THR A 41 -23.75 -0.60 -18.35
N ARG A 42 -25.04 -0.45 -18.00
CA ARG A 42 -25.49 -0.51 -16.59
C ARG A 42 -25.15 -1.82 -15.89
N LEU A 43 -25.33 -2.96 -16.57
CA LEU A 43 -24.99 -4.27 -16.00
C LEU A 43 -23.50 -4.39 -15.66
N ALA A 44 -22.62 -3.84 -16.51
CA ALA A 44 -21.18 -3.82 -16.24
C ALA A 44 -20.86 -2.97 -14.99
N LEU A 45 -21.51 -1.81 -14.85
CA LEU A 45 -21.34 -0.94 -13.68
C LEU A 45 -21.85 -1.59 -12.38
N ILE A 46 -23.01 -2.25 -12.40
CA ILE A 46 -23.54 -2.99 -11.24
C ILE A 46 -22.59 -4.14 -10.87
N SER A 47 -22.13 -4.90 -11.88
CA SER A 47 -21.17 -5.99 -11.68
C SER A 47 -19.87 -5.49 -11.05
N HIS A 48 -19.35 -4.36 -11.51
CA HIS A 48 -18.18 -3.70 -10.94
C HIS A 48 -18.35 -3.35 -9.45
N MET A 49 -19.46 -2.69 -9.10
CA MET A 49 -19.77 -2.37 -7.70
C MET A 49 -19.89 -3.64 -6.84
N ASN A 50 -20.52 -4.69 -7.36
CA ASN A 50 -20.69 -5.94 -6.65
C ASN A 50 -19.35 -6.64 -6.38
N LYS A 51 -18.42 -6.64 -7.35
CA LYS A 51 -17.08 -7.21 -7.18
C LYS A 51 -16.29 -6.47 -6.10
N ILE A 52 -16.27 -5.14 -6.14
CA ILE A 52 -15.54 -4.33 -5.15
C ILE A 52 -16.15 -4.49 -3.75
N THR A 53 -17.47 -4.43 -3.62
CA THR A 53 -18.14 -4.62 -2.31
C THR A 53 -17.97 -6.04 -1.77
N GLY A 54 -17.97 -7.06 -2.64
CA GLY A 54 -17.63 -8.44 -2.30
C GLY A 54 -16.21 -8.59 -1.77
N ALA A 55 -15.23 -8.02 -2.47
CA ALA A 55 -13.83 -8.00 -2.04
C ALA A 55 -13.65 -7.26 -0.70
N ALA A 56 -14.29 -6.11 -0.54
CA ALA A 56 -14.26 -5.36 0.71
C ALA A 56 -14.78 -6.19 1.89
N ARG A 57 -15.89 -6.91 1.73
CA ARG A 57 -16.44 -7.79 2.78
C ARG A 57 -15.51 -8.96 3.10
N ALA A 58 -14.95 -9.62 2.10
CA ALA A 58 -14.03 -10.74 2.28
C ALA A 58 -12.74 -10.32 3.00
N LEU A 59 -12.28 -9.09 2.76
CA LEU A 59 -11.07 -8.51 3.35
C LEU A 59 -11.35 -7.67 4.60
N HIS A 60 -12.59 -7.69 5.12
CA HIS A 60 -13.03 -6.94 6.30
C HIS A 60 -12.78 -5.42 6.22
N ILE A 61 -12.91 -4.83 5.03
CA ILE A 61 -12.82 -3.38 4.79
C ILE A 61 -14.17 -2.73 5.07
N GLU A 62 -14.36 -2.22 6.30
CA GLU A 62 -15.62 -1.62 6.75
C GLU A 62 -16.01 -0.33 5.99
N ALA A 63 -15.06 0.32 5.32
CA ALA A 63 -15.28 1.61 4.65
C ALA A 63 -16.36 1.56 3.55
N LEU A 64 -16.65 0.38 3.00
CA LEU A 64 -17.68 0.18 1.96
C LEU A 64 -18.93 -0.57 2.45
N ARG A 65 -19.05 -0.83 3.76
CA ARG A 65 -20.11 -1.69 4.31
C ARG A 65 -21.53 -1.22 3.99
N ASP A 66 -21.75 0.09 4.03
CA ASP A 66 -23.08 0.68 3.88
C ASP A 66 -23.49 0.86 2.41
N TRP A 67 -22.58 0.59 1.45
CA TRP A 67 -22.90 0.69 0.03
C TRP A 67 -23.80 -0.46 -0.42
N GLU A 68 -24.83 -0.10 -1.18
CA GLU A 68 -25.81 -1.02 -1.74
C GLU A 68 -25.75 -0.93 -3.26
N LEU A 69 -26.11 -2.03 -3.92
CA LEU A 69 -26.21 -2.03 -5.37
C LEU A 69 -27.40 -1.16 -5.80
N PRO A 70 -27.24 -0.34 -6.85
CA PRO A 70 -28.32 0.50 -7.34
C PRO A 70 -29.40 -0.33 -8.02
N ASP A 71 -30.58 0.28 -8.17
CA ASP A 71 -31.54 -0.16 -9.17
C ASP A 71 -31.01 0.15 -10.59
N TYR A 72 -31.65 -0.45 -11.59
CA TYR A 72 -31.22 -0.30 -12.98
C TYR A 72 -31.17 1.17 -13.41
N ASP A 73 -32.21 1.95 -13.07
CA ASP A 73 -32.37 3.32 -13.53
C ASP A 73 -31.37 4.31 -12.91
N ASN A 74 -31.00 4.13 -11.64
CA ASN A 74 -30.05 5.02 -10.95
C ASN A 74 -28.59 4.57 -11.07
N THR A 75 -28.31 3.50 -11.82
CA THR A 75 -26.98 2.87 -11.90
C THR A 75 -25.85 3.87 -12.15
N TYR A 76 -25.98 4.76 -13.13
CA TYR A 76 -24.92 5.70 -13.49
C TYR A 76 -24.56 6.67 -12.37
N ASN A 77 -25.57 7.24 -11.70
CA ASN A 77 -25.37 8.22 -10.64
C ASN A 77 -24.72 7.56 -9.42
N VAL A 78 -25.26 6.41 -9.00
CA VAL A 78 -24.76 5.69 -7.83
C VAL A 78 -23.37 5.11 -8.09
N HIS A 79 -23.10 4.57 -9.29
CA HIS A 79 -21.78 4.08 -9.66
C HIS A 79 -20.74 5.21 -9.62
N ARG A 80 -21.05 6.39 -10.16
CA ARG A 80 -20.13 7.53 -10.12
C ARG A 80 -19.76 7.92 -8.68
N GLU A 81 -20.74 7.97 -7.78
CA GLU A 81 -20.50 8.28 -6.36
C GLU A 81 -19.66 7.18 -5.69
N PHE A 82 -19.98 5.92 -5.96
CA PHE A 82 -19.26 4.75 -5.46
C PHE A 82 -17.81 4.71 -5.95
N ASP A 83 -17.57 5.02 -7.22
CA ASP A 83 -16.24 5.05 -7.84
C ASP A 83 -15.36 6.12 -7.17
N LEU A 84 -15.89 7.33 -6.97
CA LEU A 84 -15.19 8.40 -6.26
C LEU A 84 -14.87 8.02 -4.81
N ALA A 85 -15.82 7.39 -4.10
CA ALA A 85 -15.61 6.92 -2.74
C ALA A 85 -14.52 5.83 -2.68
N THR A 86 -14.59 4.85 -3.59
CA THR A 86 -13.61 3.77 -3.68
C THR A 86 -12.21 4.30 -3.97
N LYS A 87 -12.07 5.22 -4.94
CA LYS A 87 -10.79 5.87 -5.26
C LYS A 87 -10.24 6.66 -4.08
N SER A 88 -11.09 7.34 -3.32
CA SER A 88 -10.68 8.02 -2.08
C SER A 88 -10.12 7.04 -1.05
N ILE A 89 -10.78 5.90 -0.84
CA ILE A 89 -10.32 4.85 0.09
C ILE A 89 -8.98 4.26 -0.38
N VAL A 90 -8.85 3.91 -1.66
CA VAL A 90 -7.61 3.41 -2.25
C VAL A 90 -6.46 4.41 -2.04
N LEU A 91 -6.71 5.69 -2.30
CA LEU A 91 -5.71 6.74 -2.08
C LEU A 91 -5.31 6.85 -0.60
N GLN A 92 -6.27 6.81 0.31
CA GLN A 92 -5.99 6.84 1.75
C GLN A 92 -5.12 5.67 2.19
N ILE A 93 -5.41 4.45 1.72
CA ILE A 93 -4.60 3.25 1.98
C ILE A 93 -3.18 3.42 1.45
N GLN A 94 -3.03 3.90 0.20
CA GLN A 94 -1.73 4.11 -0.43
C GLN A 94 -0.89 5.16 0.33
N ILE A 95 -1.50 6.27 0.73
CA ILE A 95 -0.85 7.31 1.54
C ILE A 95 -0.42 6.74 2.90
N GLN A 96 -1.31 6.03 3.60
CA GLN A 96 -0.99 5.41 4.88
C GLN A 96 0.21 4.46 4.75
N LYS A 97 0.21 3.60 3.72
CA LYS A 97 1.32 2.68 3.43
C LYS A 97 2.63 3.44 3.17
N ALA A 98 2.60 4.51 2.38
CA ALA A 98 3.78 5.33 2.12
C ALA A 98 4.34 5.95 3.40
N ARG A 99 3.46 6.40 4.31
CA ARG A 99 3.86 6.97 5.61
C ARG A 99 4.39 5.91 6.59
N ILE A 100 3.83 4.71 6.63
CA ILE A 100 4.39 3.60 7.42
C ILE A 100 5.79 3.23 6.90
N GLY A 101 5.99 3.23 5.58
CA GLY A 101 7.31 3.03 4.99
C GLY A 101 8.35 4.04 5.50
N ALA A 102 7.94 5.29 5.79
CA ALA A 102 8.80 6.28 6.40
C ALA A 102 9.17 5.96 7.86
N ILE A 103 8.37 5.19 8.61
CA ILE A 103 8.70 4.77 9.98
C ILE A 103 9.87 3.78 9.97
N TYR A 104 9.82 2.79 9.07
CA TYR A 104 10.81 1.71 8.95
C TYR A 104 11.94 2.01 7.94
N SER A 105 12.16 3.30 7.66
CA SER A 105 13.25 3.76 6.81
C SER A 105 13.80 5.10 7.26
N VAL A 106 14.98 5.47 6.77
CA VAL A 106 15.65 6.73 7.08
C VAL A 106 16.30 7.33 5.85
N GLU A 107 16.30 8.66 5.75
CA GLU A 107 17.12 9.39 4.80
C GLU A 107 18.55 9.54 5.31
N LEU A 108 19.50 9.21 4.44
CA LEU A 108 20.93 9.29 4.75
C LEU A 108 21.59 10.30 3.82
N ASP A 109 22.40 11.18 4.40
CA ASP A 109 23.30 12.02 3.62
C ASP A 109 24.41 11.17 2.96
N ALA A 110 25.03 11.72 1.92
CA ALA A 110 26.06 11.01 1.14
C ALA A 110 27.25 10.55 2.01
N ALA A 111 27.62 11.34 3.03
CA ALA A 111 28.71 11.00 3.93
C ALA A 111 28.38 9.79 4.81
N THR A 112 27.14 9.72 5.30
CA THR A 112 26.64 8.61 6.13
C THR A 112 26.51 7.34 5.28
N LYS A 113 25.99 7.44 4.05
CA LYS A 113 25.96 6.32 3.09
C LYS A 113 27.35 5.74 2.86
N ALA A 114 28.33 6.59 2.57
CA ALA A 114 29.72 6.14 2.36
C ALA A 114 30.31 5.42 3.59
N ARG A 115 30.00 5.90 4.81
CA ARG A 115 30.42 5.24 6.05
C ARG A 115 29.78 3.86 6.21
N ILE A 116 28.48 3.73 5.93
CA ILE A 116 27.79 2.44 6.01
C ILE A 116 28.36 1.47 4.96
N HIS A 117 28.59 1.92 3.72
CA HIS A 117 29.24 1.11 2.68
C HIS A 117 30.59 0.56 3.10
N ASN A 118 31.42 1.38 3.76
CA ASN A 118 32.70 0.92 4.30
C ASN A 118 32.53 -0.17 5.38
N LEU A 119 31.57 0.01 6.31
CA LEU A 119 31.28 -0.98 7.34
C LEU A 119 30.75 -2.29 6.74
N VAL A 120 29.89 -2.21 5.71
CA VAL A 120 29.38 -3.39 4.98
C VAL A 120 30.53 -4.12 4.29
N ASN A 121 31.49 -3.40 3.69
CA ASN A 121 32.67 -3.99 3.08
C ASN A 121 33.59 -4.68 4.10
N GLU A 122 33.77 -4.10 5.29
CA GLU A 122 34.50 -4.76 6.38
C GLU A 122 33.80 -6.06 6.81
N ILE A 123 32.47 -6.07 6.89
CA ILE A 123 31.70 -7.30 7.17
C ILE A 123 31.91 -8.33 6.04
N ARG A 124 31.86 -7.93 4.77
CA ARG A 124 32.15 -8.83 3.64
C ARG A 124 33.52 -9.50 3.78
N GLN A 125 34.54 -8.77 4.20
CA GLN A 125 35.89 -9.32 4.42
C GLN A 125 35.91 -10.36 5.54
N LEU A 126 35.19 -10.12 6.64
CA LEU A 126 35.05 -11.09 7.73
C LEU A 126 34.32 -12.36 7.27
N VAL A 127 33.27 -12.21 6.46
CA VAL A 127 32.53 -13.34 5.87
C VAL A 127 33.40 -14.11 4.88
N GLU A 128 34.24 -13.42 4.11
CA GLU A 128 35.16 -14.05 3.17
C GLU A 128 36.20 -14.92 3.89
N ALA A 129 36.77 -14.40 4.97
CA ALA A 129 37.79 -15.06 5.77
C ALA A 129 37.26 -16.16 6.71
N ALA A 130 35.94 -16.19 6.97
CA ALA A 130 35.34 -17.19 7.84
C ALA A 130 35.21 -18.54 7.14
N ASP A 131 35.56 -19.62 7.86
CA ASP A 131 35.35 -21.00 7.41
C ASP A 131 33.87 -21.38 7.54
N LEU A 132 33.09 -21.00 6.52
CA LEU A 132 31.66 -21.24 6.44
C LEU A 132 31.35 -22.19 5.29
N GLU A 133 30.32 -23.01 5.50
CA GLU A 133 29.69 -23.75 4.43
C GLU A 133 29.23 -22.81 3.31
N VAL A 134 29.50 -23.18 2.05
CA VAL A 134 29.26 -22.37 0.86
C VAL A 134 27.83 -21.80 0.81
N GLY A 135 26.81 -22.60 1.16
CA GLY A 135 25.42 -22.15 1.20
C GLY A 135 25.17 -21.00 2.17
N LYS A 136 25.76 -21.07 3.38
CA LYS A 136 25.63 -20.02 4.42
C LYS A 136 26.38 -18.76 4.02
N LYS A 137 27.58 -18.92 3.45
CA LYS A 137 28.39 -17.81 2.93
C LYS A 137 27.64 -17.06 1.81
N ASN A 138 27.05 -17.80 0.86
CA ASN A 138 26.26 -17.21 -0.23
C ASN A 138 25.00 -16.49 0.29
N SER A 139 24.29 -17.09 1.27
CA SER A 139 23.13 -16.45 1.89
C SER A 139 23.50 -15.13 2.58
N LEU A 140 24.61 -15.08 3.31
CA LEU A 140 25.11 -13.84 3.90
C LEU A 140 25.47 -12.79 2.86
N PHE A 141 26.17 -13.16 1.79
CA PHE A 141 26.48 -12.22 0.72
C PHE A 141 25.22 -11.68 0.03
N SER A 142 24.19 -12.51 -0.12
CA SER A 142 22.89 -12.06 -0.64
C SER A 142 22.27 -11.00 0.29
N ASN A 143 22.29 -11.22 1.61
CA ASN A 143 21.77 -10.26 2.59
C ASN A 143 22.59 -8.96 2.60
N LEU A 144 23.93 -9.05 2.53
CA LEU A 144 24.84 -7.91 2.44
C LEU A 144 24.56 -7.08 1.18
N ASN A 145 24.42 -7.73 0.02
CA ASN A 145 24.08 -7.07 -1.25
C ASN A 145 22.72 -6.38 -1.20
N ALA A 146 21.71 -7.03 -0.59
CA ALA A 146 20.38 -6.47 -0.45
C ALA A 146 20.39 -5.20 0.43
N PHE A 147 21.14 -5.23 1.53
CA PHE A 147 21.31 -4.08 2.39
C PHE A 147 22.12 -2.95 1.73
N ASP A 148 23.20 -3.27 1.02
CA ASP A 148 23.98 -2.30 0.21
C ASP A 148 23.06 -1.54 -0.76
N ALA A 149 22.23 -2.28 -1.50
CA ALA A 149 21.27 -1.71 -2.44
C ALA A 149 20.22 -0.83 -1.75
N ASP A 150 19.84 -1.15 -0.50
CA ASP A 150 18.95 -0.29 0.30
C ASP A 150 19.63 1.00 0.74
N VAL A 151 20.93 0.99 1.04
CA VAL A 151 21.70 2.19 1.42
C VAL A 151 21.71 3.21 0.28
N ASP A 152 21.75 2.75 -0.96
CA ASP A 152 21.77 3.63 -2.14
C ASP A 152 20.40 4.26 -2.47
N ARG A 153 19.30 3.71 -1.96
CA ARG A 153 17.95 4.26 -2.19
C ARG A 153 17.80 5.67 -1.61
N ALA A 154 16.76 6.38 -2.07
CA ALA A 154 16.39 7.68 -1.49
C ALA A 154 16.16 7.57 0.03
N ARG A 155 15.47 6.51 0.47
CA ARG A 155 15.33 6.13 1.88
C ARG A 155 15.85 4.71 2.09
N THR A 156 16.73 4.54 3.05
CA THR A 156 17.29 3.24 3.45
C THR A 156 16.30 2.52 4.35
N ARG A 157 15.84 1.33 3.92
CA ARG A 157 14.93 0.49 4.70
C ARG A 157 15.70 -0.31 5.74
N PHE A 158 15.07 -0.60 6.88
CA PHE A 158 15.70 -1.35 7.96
C PHE A 158 15.65 -2.87 7.76
N ASP A 159 14.73 -3.36 6.93
CA ASP A 159 14.42 -4.79 6.79
C ASP A 159 15.65 -5.64 6.41
N ASN A 160 16.36 -5.27 5.35
CA ASN A 160 17.54 -6.03 4.90
C ASN A 160 18.72 -5.90 5.86
N GLY A 161 18.88 -4.74 6.51
CA GLY A 161 19.89 -4.54 7.55
C GLY A 161 19.64 -5.42 8.77
N MET A 162 18.37 -5.58 9.17
CA MET A 162 17.96 -6.46 10.27
C MET A 162 18.12 -7.93 9.89
N LEU A 163 17.72 -8.36 8.69
CA LEU A 163 17.91 -9.73 8.20
C LEU A 163 19.39 -10.12 8.15
N MET A 164 20.24 -9.20 7.67
CA MET A 164 21.70 -9.36 7.70
C MET A 164 22.20 -9.54 9.14
N GLY A 165 21.79 -8.67 10.07
CA GLY A 165 22.18 -8.75 11.48
C GLY A 165 21.77 -10.06 12.17
N ILE A 166 20.52 -10.51 11.95
CA ILE A 166 20.01 -11.78 12.48
C ILE A 166 20.83 -12.96 11.93
N SER A 167 21.12 -12.96 10.64
CA SER A 167 21.88 -14.04 9.99
C SER A 167 23.30 -14.14 10.54
N ILE A 168 23.97 -13.00 10.76
CA ILE A 168 25.31 -12.96 11.37
C ILE A 168 25.25 -13.47 12.81
N ALA A 169 24.26 -13.02 13.60
CA ALA A 169 24.10 -13.44 14.99
C ALA A 169 23.84 -14.96 15.13
N ASP A 170 22.99 -15.53 14.28
CA ASP A 170 22.72 -16.97 14.23
C ASP A 170 23.99 -17.77 13.94
N LEU A 171 24.80 -17.34 12.97
CA LEU A 171 26.06 -18.02 12.64
C LEU A 171 27.09 -17.94 13.76
N ILE A 172 27.19 -16.80 14.45
CA ILE A 172 28.04 -16.66 15.65
C ILE A 172 27.59 -17.65 16.73
N ASN A 173 26.28 -17.76 16.99
CA ASN A 173 25.73 -18.70 17.97
C ASN A 173 25.96 -20.16 17.59
N LYS A 174 26.01 -20.47 16.29
CA LYS A 174 26.35 -21.79 15.75
C LYS A 174 27.86 -22.08 15.70
N GLY A 175 28.69 -21.21 16.26
CA GLY A 175 30.12 -21.44 16.45
C GLY A 175 31.05 -20.75 15.44
N ALA A 176 30.53 -19.91 14.55
CA ALA A 176 31.35 -19.11 13.62
C ALA A 176 32.02 -17.92 14.33
N ASN A 177 32.91 -18.21 15.28
CA ASN A 177 33.55 -17.21 16.14
C ASN A 177 34.35 -16.15 15.38
N ALA A 178 34.83 -16.46 14.17
CA ALA A 178 35.51 -15.51 13.29
C ALA A 178 34.64 -14.30 12.91
N LEU A 179 33.30 -14.45 12.96
CA LEU A 179 32.36 -13.35 12.69
C LEU A 179 32.07 -12.47 13.90
N LYS A 180 32.55 -12.79 15.11
CA LYS A 180 32.31 -11.97 16.32
C LYS A 180 32.64 -10.48 16.14
N PRO A 181 33.73 -10.08 15.43
CA PRO A 181 34.01 -8.67 15.19
C PRO A 181 32.89 -7.94 14.42
N ALA A 182 32.08 -8.65 13.63
CA ALA A 182 30.96 -8.06 12.89
C ALA A 182 29.89 -7.46 13.82
N ASN A 183 29.78 -7.90 15.08
CA ASN A 183 28.84 -7.30 16.05
C ASN A 183 29.12 -5.81 16.28
N GLU A 184 30.40 -5.42 16.34
CA GLU A 184 30.77 -4.02 16.51
C GLU A 184 30.50 -3.20 15.24
N LEU A 185 30.71 -3.79 14.06
CA LEU A 185 30.37 -3.16 12.78
C LEU A 185 28.85 -2.95 12.64
N LEU A 186 28.05 -3.96 12.99
CA LEU A 186 26.59 -3.88 13.03
C LEU A 186 26.11 -2.82 14.01
N LYS A 187 26.73 -2.74 15.20
CA LYS A 187 26.42 -1.71 16.19
C LYS A 187 26.64 -0.31 15.62
N ARG A 188 27.78 -0.07 14.95
CA ARG A 188 28.08 1.22 14.30
C ARG A 188 27.09 1.56 13.18
N ILE A 189 26.69 0.56 12.38
CA ILE A 189 25.63 0.75 11.37
C ILE A 189 24.33 1.19 12.06
N ASN A 190 23.92 0.50 13.13
CA ASN A 190 22.71 0.85 13.88
C ASN A 190 22.79 2.25 14.51
N GLU A 191 23.95 2.65 15.02
CA GLU A 191 24.19 4.01 15.55
C GLU A 191 24.05 5.07 14.45
N LEU A 192 24.57 4.82 13.24
CA LEU A 192 24.42 5.72 12.10
C LEU A 192 22.96 5.82 11.64
N LEU A 193 22.27 4.68 11.51
CA LEU A 193 20.85 4.64 11.14
C LEU A 193 19.96 5.31 12.19
N GLY A 194 20.17 4.99 13.47
CA GLY A 194 19.41 5.57 14.59
C GLY A 194 19.70 7.06 14.79
N GLY A 195 20.96 7.47 14.61
CA GLY A 195 21.36 8.87 14.65
C GLY A 195 20.75 9.69 13.51
N ALA A 196 20.68 9.14 12.30
CA ALA A 196 19.96 9.75 11.19
C ALA A 196 18.45 9.80 11.47
N LYS A 197 17.88 8.70 12.01
CA LYS A 197 16.44 8.61 12.29
C LYS A 197 15.97 9.61 13.33
N THR A 198 16.78 9.85 14.36
CA THR A 198 16.48 10.81 15.43
C THR A 198 16.49 12.25 14.94
N LYS A 199 17.22 12.55 13.86
CA LYS A 199 17.24 13.89 13.24
C LYS A 199 16.03 14.14 12.34
N GLU A 200 15.34 13.07 11.88
CA GLU A 200 14.10 13.23 11.15
C GLU A 200 12.99 13.71 12.09
N ALA A 201 12.11 14.60 11.60
CA ALA A 201 10.92 14.96 12.36
C ALA A 201 10.09 13.70 12.62
N ALA A 202 9.61 13.54 13.87
CA ALA A 202 8.76 12.41 14.22
C ALA A 202 7.54 12.40 13.28
N PRO A 203 7.25 11.29 12.58
CA PRO A 203 6.08 11.22 11.73
C PRO A 203 4.84 11.40 12.61
N GLU A 204 3.97 12.37 12.26
CA GLU A 204 2.69 12.54 12.96
C GLU A 204 1.96 11.20 13.01
N LYS A 205 1.50 10.80 14.21
CA LYS A 205 0.81 9.54 14.43
C LYS A 205 -0.34 9.39 13.44
N LEU A 206 -0.37 8.24 12.77
CA LEU A 206 -1.44 7.93 11.83
C LEU A 206 -2.75 7.69 12.60
N PRO A 207 -3.90 8.12 12.06
CA PRO A 207 -5.16 7.48 12.39
C PRO A 207 -5.05 5.99 12.03
N SER A 208 -5.53 5.10 12.91
CA SER A 208 -5.58 3.65 12.67
C SER A 208 -6.28 3.38 11.33
N PRO A 209 -6.03 2.26 10.64
CA PRO A 209 -6.90 1.84 9.54
C PRO A 209 -8.39 1.79 9.93
N ASP A 210 -8.69 1.55 11.22
CA ASP A 210 -10.05 1.64 11.78
C ASP A 210 -10.62 3.07 11.80
N ASP A 211 -9.74 4.07 11.77
CA ASP A 211 -10.06 5.49 11.75
C ASP A 211 -10.20 6.05 10.31
N ILE A 212 -10.11 5.20 9.27
CA ILE A 212 -10.51 5.57 7.91
C ILE A 212 -11.99 5.93 7.98
N LYS A 213 -12.26 7.25 7.96
CA LYS A 213 -13.61 7.79 8.10
C LYS A 213 -14.51 7.15 7.06
N ARG A 214 -15.57 6.51 7.53
CA ARG A 214 -16.63 5.96 6.69
C ARG A 214 -17.09 7.05 5.72
N VAL A 215 -17.09 6.74 4.43
CA VAL A 215 -17.64 7.65 3.44
C VAL A 215 -19.15 7.58 3.59
N GLU A 216 -19.76 8.60 4.22
CA GLU A 216 -21.22 8.73 4.28
C GLU A 216 -21.77 8.81 2.85
N LYS A 217 -22.86 8.09 2.57
CA LYS A 217 -23.60 8.26 1.31
C LYS A 217 -23.97 9.74 1.13
N PRO A 218 -23.91 10.28 -0.10
CA PRO A 218 -24.42 11.63 -0.37
C PRO A 218 -25.86 11.74 0.13
N ARG A 219 -26.10 12.71 1.03
CA ARG A 219 -27.45 12.96 1.53
C ARG A 219 -28.29 13.42 0.36
N LYS A 220 -29.35 12.67 0.03
CA LYS A 220 -30.37 13.10 -0.94
C LYS A 220 -30.83 14.49 -0.53
N GLN A 221 -30.41 15.53 -1.25
CA GLN A 221 -31.02 16.85 -1.12
C GLN A 221 -32.44 16.68 -1.63
N ILE A 222 -33.40 16.58 -0.72
CA ILE A 222 -34.80 16.66 -1.07
C ILE A 222 -34.99 18.09 -1.57
N GLN A 223 -35.02 18.23 -2.89
CA GLN A 223 -35.45 19.45 -3.55
C GLN A 223 -36.94 19.58 -3.25
N ASP A 224 -37.29 20.45 -2.31
CA ASP A 224 -38.68 20.82 -2.01
C ASP A 224 -39.26 21.62 -3.19
N PHE A 225 -39.55 20.93 -4.29
CA PHE A 225 -40.26 21.48 -5.46
C PHE A 225 -41.77 21.24 -5.37
N ARG A 226 -42.35 21.42 -4.19
CA ARG A 226 -43.81 21.38 -4.00
C ARG A 226 -44.32 22.52 -3.13
N ARG A 227 -44.39 23.72 -3.71
CA ARG A 227 -45.48 24.71 -3.54
C ARG A 227 -45.15 26.02 -4.28
N ALA A 228 -45.36 26.02 -5.59
CA ALA A 228 -45.65 27.24 -6.35
C ALA A 228 -46.42 26.83 -7.62
N SER A 229 -47.57 26.21 -7.42
CA SER A 229 -48.52 25.88 -8.49
C SER A 229 -49.88 26.35 -8.01
N ARG A 230 -50.15 27.65 -8.14
CA ARG A 230 -51.50 28.21 -8.15
C ARG A 230 -51.47 29.65 -8.65
N GLU A 231 -52.24 29.85 -9.73
CA GLU A 231 -52.92 31.09 -10.10
C GLU A 231 -52.06 32.18 -10.75
N LEU A 232 -51.81 32.02 -12.05
CA LEU A 232 -51.71 33.12 -13.01
C LEU A 232 -52.49 32.73 -14.28
N ASP A 233 -53.80 32.67 -14.13
CA ASP A 233 -54.75 32.75 -15.22
C ASP A 233 -55.59 33.99 -14.92
N ASP A 234 -55.32 35.10 -15.61
CA ASP A 234 -56.29 36.13 -16.01
C ASP A 234 -55.58 37.34 -16.67
N GLU A 235 -56.16 37.78 -17.79
CA GLU A 235 -55.90 39.00 -18.58
C GLU A 235 -54.85 38.97 -19.72
N ILE A 236 -55.29 38.52 -20.91
CA ILE A 236 -54.77 39.00 -22.20
C ILE A 236 -55.83 39.97 -22.79
N PRO A 237 -55.57 41.29 -22.89
CA PRO A 237 -56.47 42.22 -23.56
C PRO A 237 -56.28 42.19 -25.09
N PHE A 238 -57.38 42.29 -25.83
CA PHE A 238 -57.44 42.45 -27.29
C PHE A 238 -56.93 43.81 -27.77
#